data_AF-A0A9E7MWI2-F1
#
_entry.id   AF-A0A9E7MWI2-F1
#
_cell.length_a   1.000
_cell.length_b   1.000
_cell.length_c   1.000
_cell.angle_alpha   90.00
_cell.angle_beta   90.00
_cell.angle_gamma   90.00
#
_symmetry.space_group_name_H-M   'P 1'
#
loop_
_entity.id
_entity.type
_entity.pdbx_description
1 polymer ?
#
loop_
_entity_poly.entity_id
_entity_poly.type
_entity_poly.pdbx_seq_one_letter_code
_entity_poly.pdbx_strand_id
1 'polypeptide(L)'
;MSTVKNKKSARGKSALVVLFLSLLLFPASAASQEYEYNLDSYSLYFDILDDYRVKETIELLMSPNVPISHYTFYSEYPIESPEAIIEINGKTQIANISVSKIVGDINAIYIEFPEVSPGSRLKIRISFYSEGMLQEVNGREQFSYYVKFNQPVGYFYARLYAPKGYAILSPIVPSPDKVESMGNALILEWKKADVRPEEEFYFIVGFSEEVKNQFPLMTFLATIFIAFLGGFFAGILYNGREKSVVNLRSDEEKVLELLKEGPLHQSELVKRLGFSKAKVSLLLRDMEKKGLIERVKEGRTYLVRLKES
;
A
#
# COMPACT_ATOMS: atom_id res chain seq x y z
N MET A 1 108.33 -10.38 20.76
CA MET A 1 108.12 -11.14 22.02
C MET A 1 107.28 -10.24 22.92
N SER A 2 106.08 -10.55 23.38
CA SER A 2 105.44 -11.81 23.73
C SER A 2 103.93 -11.80 23.42
N THR A 3 103.51 -12.84 22.69
CA THR A 3 102.31 -13.70 22.86
C THR A 3 101.67 -13.68 24.28
N VAL A 4 100.37 -13.86 24.56
CA VAL A 4 99.32 -14.69 23.91
C VAL A 4 97.93 -14.53 24.59
N LYS A 5 96.87 -14.64 23.76
CA LYS A 5 95.48 -15.22 23.90
C LYS A 5 94.38 -14.75 24.89
N ASN A 6 93.19 -14.75 24.25
CA ASN A 6 91.84 -15.26 24.65
C ASN A 6 90.97 -14.44 25.61
N LYS A 7 89.62 -14.50 25.59
CA LYS A 7 88.52 -14.79 24.63
C LYS A 7 87.21 -14.68 25.44
N LYS A 8 86.15 -14.09 24.84
CA LYS A 8 84.72 -14.06 25.26
C LYS A 8 84.45 -13.26 26.56
N SER A 9 83.32 -12.55 26.74
CA SER A 9 81.94 -12.89 26.43
C SER A 9 81.06 -11.65 26.24
N ALA A 10 80.11 -11.75 25.33
CA ALA A 10 79.00 -10.81 25.14
C ALA A 10 78.00 -10.86 26.31
N ARG A 11 77.50 -9.69 26.73
CA ARG A 11 76.12 -9.40 27.19
C ARG A 11 76.12 -8.05 27.89
N GLY A 12 75.58 -7.04 27.23
CA GLY A 12 75.50 -5.70 27.84
C GLY A 12 74.63 -4.74 27.06
N LYS A 13 73.51 -5.20 26.46
CA LYS A 13 72.53 -4.34 25.78
C LYS A 13 71.07 -4.83 25.88
N SER A 14 70.70 -5.55 26.94
CA SER A 14 69.32 -6.07 27.10
C SER A 14 68.62 -5.72 28.41
N ALA A 15 69.20 -4.84 29.25
CA ALA A 15 68.52 -4.42 30.49
C ALA A 15 67.65 -3.16 30.30
N LEU A 16 67.92 -2.34 29.28
CA LEU A 16 67.27 -1.03 29.12
C LEU A 16 66.02 -1.07 28.21
N VAL A 17 65.86 -2.13 27.41
CA VAL A 17 64.66 -2.34 26.56
C VAL A 17 63.54 -3.07 27.33
N VAL A 18 63.86 -3.79 28.41
CA VAL A 18 62.85 -4.46 29.24
C VAL A 18 62.18 -3.47 30.21
N LEU A 19 62.89 -2.43 30.65
CA LEU A 19 62.33 -1.43 31.58
C LEU A 19 61.36 -0.44 30.91
N PHE A 20 61.46 -0.25 29.58
CA PHE A 20 60.54 0.61 28.82
C PHE A 20 59.30 -0.15 28.29
N LEU A 21 59.33 -1.49 28.28
CA LEU A 21 58.18 -2.31 27.89
C LEU A 21 57.26 -2.65 29.07
N SER A 22 57.73 -2.52 30.32
CA SER A 22 56.93 -2.79 31.53
C SER A 22 56.04 -1.63 31.97
N LEU A 23 56.21 -0.43 31.40
CA LEU A 23 55.35 0.74 31.68
C LEU A 23 54.12 0.84 30.76
N LEU A 24 53.97 -0.08 29.80
CA LEU A 24 52.77 -0.23 28.96
C LEU A 24 51.79 -1.31 29.46
N LEU A 25 52.06 -1.88 30.64
CA LEU A 25 51.20 -2.88 31.31
C LEU A 25 50.52 -2.30 32.56
N PHE A 26 50.25 -0.99 32.58
CA PHE A 26 49.15 -0.53 33.42
C PHE A 26 47.87 -0.95 32.69
N PRO A 27 47.05 -1.86 33.23
CA PRO A 27 45.68 -1.90 32.77
C PRO A 27 45.18 -0.47 32.95
N ALA A 28 44.73 0.16 31.86
CA ALA A 28 43.82 1.27 32.00
C ALA A 28 42.71 0.71 32.88
N SER A 29 42.73 1.05 34.17
CA SER A 29 41.64 0.77 35.07
C SER A 29 40.46 1.37 34.36
N ALA A 30 39.63 0.53 33.74
CA ALA A 30 38.33 0.92 33.27
C ALA A 30 37.68 1.48 34.53
N ALA A 31 37.66 2.81 34.65
CA ALA A 31 36.87 3.46 35.66
C ALA A 31 35.45 2.99 35.35
N SER A 32 34.95 2.05 36.17
CA SER A 32 33.58 1.61 36.08
C SER A 32 32.74 2.84 36.42
N GLN A 33 32.22 3.50 35.39
CA GLN A 33 31.26 4.57 35.57
C GLN A 33 30.05 3.94 36.26
N GLU A 34 29.81 4.30 37.52
CA GLU A 34 28.63 3.83 38.24
C GLU A 34 27.41 4.57 37.68
N TYR A 35 26.58 3.85 36.93
CA TYR A 35 25.32 4.38 36.42
C TYR A 35 24.27 4.40 37.52
N GLU A 36 23.41 5.41 37.55
CA GLU A 36 22.32 5.53 38.54
C GLU A 36 21.30 4.38 38.45
N TYR A 37 21.21 3.75 37.28
CA TYR A 37 20.34 2.61 37.02
C TYR A 37 20.96 1.74 35.92
N ASN A 38 20.57 0.46 35.88
CA ASN A 38 20.87 -0.43 34.76
C ASN A 38 19.70 -0.39 33.77
N LEU A 39 19.98 -0.21 32.48
CA LEU A 39 18.97 -0.22 31.44
C LEU A 39 18.80 -1.65 30.89
N ASP A 40 17.85 -2.39 31.47
CA ASP A 40 17.58 -3.78 31.11
C ASP A 40 17.07 -3.89 29.67
N SER A 41 16.18 -3.00 29.26
CA SER A 41 15.72 -2.90 27.86
C SER A 41 15.34 -1.50 27.44
N TYR A 42 15.53 -1.20 26.16
CA TYR A 42 15.10 0.03 25.51
C TYR A 42 14.42 -0.29 24.18
N SER A 43 13.13 0.04 24.08
CA SER A 43 12.31 -0.26 22.91
C SER A 43 11.77 1.01 22.28
N LEU A 44 12.00 1.18 20.98
CA LEU A 44 11.49 2.26 20.15
C LEU A 44 10.40 1.72 19.21
N TYR A 45 9.29 2.43 19.13
CA TYR A 45 8.22 2.14 18.20
C TYR A 45 7.86 3.42 17.45
N PHE A 46 7.91 3.34 16.13
CA PHE A 46 7.55 4.41 15.21
C PHE A 46 6.32 3.98 14.42
N ASP A 47 5.24 4.72 14.56
CA ASP A 47 4.03 4.53 13.76
C ASP A 47 3.89 5.74 12.83
N ILE A 48 4.19 5.55 11.54
CA ILE A 48 3.98 6.59 10.53
C ILE A 48 2.46 6.78 10.37
N LEU A 49 2.01 8.01 10.57
CA LEU A 49 0.63 8.44 10.39
C LEU A 49 0.48 9.21 9.09
N ASP A 50 -0.76 9.52 8.74
CA ASP A 50 -1.06 10.44 7.64
C ASP A 50 -0.48 11.84 7.94
N ASP A 51 -0.04 12.55 6.89
CA ASP A 51 0.54 13.91 6.92
C ASP A 51 1.94 14.05 7.55
N TYR A 52 2.87 13.11 7.29
CA TYR A 52 4.28 13.19 7.73
C TYR A 52 4.52 13.19 9.26
N ARG A 53 3.46 12.98 10.04
CA ARG A 53 3.55 12.83 11.50
C ARG A 53 3.91 11.41 11.87
N VAL A 54 4.77 11.27 12.86
CA VAL A 54 5.16 9.97 13.42
C VAL A 54 4.73 9.94 14.87
N LYS A 55 3.97 8.92 15.25
CA LYS A 55 3.76 8.61 16.65
C LYS A 55 4.93 7.80 17.15
N GLU A 56 5.59 8.33 18.17
CA GLU A 56 6.67 7.65 18.85
C GLU A 56 6.17 7.02 20.13
N THR A 57 6.65 5.82 20.42
CA THR A 57 6.51 5.19 21.73
C THR A 57 7.86 4.66 22.16
N ILE A 58 8.27 5.01 23.38
CA ILE A 58 9.53 4.59 23.98
C ILE A 58 9.18 3.80 25.21
N GLU A 59 9.62 2.55 25.27
CA GLU A 59 9.46 1.71 26.46
C GLU A 59 10.83 1.36 27.04
N LEU A 60 11.05 1.77 28.28
CA LEU A 60 12.26 1.50 29.03
C LEU A 60 11.94 0.53 30.16
N LEU A 61 12.81 -0.43 30.37
CA LEU A 61 12.84 -1.25 31.57
C LEU A 61 14.18 -1.02 32.24
N MET A 62 14.16 -0.56 33.48
CA MET A 62 15.37 -0.24 34.23
C MET A 62 15.30 -0.71 35.67
N SER A 63 16.48 -0.95 36.22
CA SER A 63 16.70 -1.38 37.60
C SER A 63 17.60 -0.36 38.29
N PRO A 64 17.06 0.49 39.19
CA PRO A 64 17.83 1.54 39.85
C PRO A 64 18.94 0.97 40.74
N ASN A 65 20.11 1.61 40.68
CA ASN A 65 21.25 1.37 41.57
C ASN A 65 21.24 2.35 42.76
N VAL A 66 20.65 3.53 42.56
CA VAL A 66 20.39 4.55 43.59
C VAL A 66 18.89 4.90 43.62
N PRO A 67 18.38 5.52 44.69
CA PRO A 67 17.01 6.05 44.68
C PRO A 67 16.82 7.07 43.56
N ILE A 68 15.81 6.85 42.70
CA ILE A 68 15.48 7.76 41.59
C ILE A 68 14.01 8.16 41.63
N SER A 69 13.71 9.40 41.24
CA SER A 69 12.34 9.95 41.23
C SER A 69 12.00 10.69 39.95
N HIS A 70 12.92 10.71 38.99
CA HIS A 70 12.71 11.35 37.70
C HIS A 70 13.47 10.64 36.58
N TYR A 71 13.06 10.89 35.35
CA TYR A 71 13.76 10.49 34.13
C TYR A 71 13.65 11.62 33.10
N THR A 72 14.70 11.85 32.33
CA THR A 72 14.69 12.84 31.25
C THR A 72 14.96 12.16 29.92
N PHE A 73 14.04 12.35 28.97
CA PHE A 73 14.21 11.94 27.58
C PHE A 73 14.55 13.17 26.73
N TYR A 74 15.47 13.01 25.78
CA TYR A 74 15.88 14.06 24.85
C TYR A 74 15.52 13.65 23.42
N SER A 75 14.96 14.59 22.64
CA SER A 75 14.69 14.42 21.23
C SER A 75 15.18 15.62 20.44
N GLU A 76 15.77 15.39 19.27
CA GLU A 76 16.10 16.44 18.30
C GLU A 76 14.88 16.88 17.47
N TYR A 77 13.77 16.16 17.58
CA TYR A 77 12.54 16.43 16.86
C TYR A 77 11.51 17.13 17.75
N PRO A 78 10.60 17.95 17.18
CA PRO A 78 9.49 18.55 17.92
C PRO A 78 8.67 17.51 18.68
N ILE A 79 8.18 17.88 19.87
CA ILE A 79 7.40 16.98 20.73
C ILE A 79 6.02 17.56 20.91
N GLU A 80 5.01 16.80 20.48
CA GLU A 80 3.60 17.16 20.62
C GLU A 80 2.85 16.16 21.49
N SER A 81 2.00 16.67 22.37
CA SER A 81 1.10 15.89 23.24
C SER A 81 1.77 14.67 23.89
N PRO A 82 2.86 14.86 24.66
CA PRO A 82 3.49 13.75 25.35
C PRO A 82 2.59 13.18 26.44
N GLU A 83 2.74 11.90 26.67
CA GLU A 83 2.11 11.14 27.74
C GLU A 83 3.13 10.14 28.29
N ALA A 84 3.13 9.93 29.60
CA ALA A 84 3.99 8.95 30.23
C ALA A 84 3.22 8.09 31.23
N ILE A 85 3.42 6.78 31.11
CA ILE A 85 2.91 5.78 32.04
C ILE A 85 4.12 5.10 32.67
N ILE A 86 4.11 4.99 33.99
CA ILE A 86 5.13 4.27 34.72
C ILE A 86 4.51 3.06 35.41
N GLU A 87 5.30 2.01 35.53
CA GLU A 87 4.96 0.82 36.28
C GLU A 87 6.10 0.49 37.25
N ILE A 88 5.78 0.55 38.54
CA ILE A 88 6.72 0.28 39.63
C ILE A 88 6.25 -1.01 40.31
N ASN A 89 7.06 -2.06 40.24
CA ASN A 89 6.76 -3.35 40.87
C ASN A 89 5.34 -3.89 40.54
N GLY A 90 4.91 -3.74 39.28
CA GLY A 90 3.61 -4.21 38.80
C GLY A 90 2.43 -3.27 39.03
N LYS A 91 2.64 -2.10 39.63
CA LYS A 91 1.60 -1.06 39.80
C LYS A 91 1.78 0.05 38.78
N THR A 92 0.77 0.26 37.96
CA THR A 92 0.75 1.28 36.90
C THR A 92 0.18 2.61 37.42
N GLN A 93 0.81 3.72 37.04
CA GLN A 93 0.32 5.06 37.29
C GLN A 93 0.73 6.01 36.15
N ILE A 94 -0.02 7.09 35.98
CA ILE A 94 0.32 8.17 35.05
C ILE A 94 1.41 9.01 35.71
N ALA A 95 2.47 9.32 34.95
CA ALA A 95 3.56 10.16 35.43
C ALA A 95 3.26 11.64 35.19
N ASN A 96 3.79 12.51 36.05
CA ASN A 96 3.76 13.94 35.77
C ASN A 96 4.83 14.25 34.74
N ILE A 97 4.46 15.01 33.70
CA ILE A 97 5.36 15.34 32.61
C ILE A 97 5.46 16.85 32.44
N SER A 98 6.66 17.31 32.09
CA SER A 98 6.85 18.66 31.56
C SER A 98 7.78 18.59 30.36
N VAL A 99 7.56 19.50 29.40
CA VAL A 99 8.41 19.63 28.22
C VAL A 99 9.12 20.96 28.29
N SER A 100 10.43 20.96 28.05
CA SER A 100 11.18 22.19 27.87
C SER A 100 12.11 22.09 26.66
N LYS A 101 12.38 23.24 26.04
CA LYS A 101 13.40 23.38 24.99
C LYS A 101 14.67 23.88 25.68
N ILE A 102 15.71 23.05 25.73
CA ILE A 102 16.88 23.32 26.56
C ILE A 102 17.91 24.19 25.81
N VAL A 103 18.46 23.69 24.70
CA VAL A 103 19.46 24.38 23.87
C VAL A 103 19.31 23.96 22.40
N GLY A 104 19.32 24.91 21.47
CA GLY A 104 19.11 24.62 20.04
C GLY A 104 17.68 24.11 19.79
N ASP A 105 17.51 23.14 18.90
CA ASP A 105 16.24 22.47 18.60
C ASP A 105 16.00 21.17 19.40
N ILE A 106 16.81 20.92 20.44
CA ILE A 106 16.67 19.75 21.31
C ILE A 106 15.55 19.99 22.34
N ASN A 107 14.55 19.11 22.30
CA ASN A 107 13.44 19.06 23.24
C ASN A 107 13.71 18.02 24.32
N ALA A 108 13.26 18.31 25.55
CA ALA A 108 13.36 17.37 26.65
C ALA A 108 12.01 17.12 27.31
N ILE A 109 11.71 15.85 27.57
CA ILE A 109 10.56 15.41 28.38
C ILE A 109 11.11 15.05 29.76
N TYR A 110 10.71 15.82 30.77
CA TYR A 110 10.97 15.51 32.17
C TYR A 110 9.79 14.72 32.71
N ILE A 111 10.09 13.56 33.26
CA ILE A 111 9.11 12.63 33.81
C ILE A 111 9.40 12.52 35.29
N GLU A 112 8.43 12.91 36.12
CA GLU A 112 8.53 12.81 37.58
C GLU A 112 7.64 11.68 38.09
N PHE A 113 8.15 10.95 39.08
CA PHE A 113 7.49 9.81 39.69
C PHE A 113 7.89 9.63 41.16
N PRO A 114 7.09 8.87 41.96
CA PRO A 114 7.46 8.53 43.33
C PRO A 114 8.83 7.86 43.38
N GLU A 115 9.60 8.17 44.42
CA GLU A 115 10.95 7.62 44.59
C GLU A 115 10.95 6.09 44.52
N VAL A 116 11.81 5.55 43.67
CA VAL A 116 12.02 4.12 43.44
C VAL A 116 13.34 3.73 44.07
N SER A 117 13.28 2.89 45.10
CA SER A 117 14.46 2.39 45.79
C SER A 117 15.25 1.38 44.94
N PRO A 118 16.58 1.26 45.17
CA PRO A 118 17.41 0.27 44.50
C PRO A 118 16.87 -1.15 44.59
N GLY A 119 17.07 -1.94 43.52
CA GLY A 119 16.60 -3.32 43.43
C GLY A 119 15.13 -3.49 43.05
N SER A 120 14.36 -2.40 42.91
CA SER A 120 13.03 -2.43 42.28
C SER A 120 13.13 -2.48 40.76
N ARG A 121 12.03 -2.86 40.09
CA ARG A 121 11.91 -2.76 38.63
C ARG A 121 11.00 -1.61 38.25
N LEU A 122 11.50 -0.73 37.40
CA LEU A 122 10.77 0.41 36.86
C LEU A 122 10.62 0.24 35.36
N LYS A 123 9.37 0.25 34.89
CA LYS A 123 9.06 0.37 33.47
C LYS A 123 8.50 1.76 33.20
N ILE A 124 9.05 2.45 32.21
CA ILE A 124 8.59 3.76 31.75
C ILE A 124 8.14 3.60 30.32
N ARG A 125 6.92 4.03 30.01
CA ARG A 125 6.40 4.13 28.65
C ARG A 125 6.08 5.58 28.35
N ILE A 126 6.76 6.14 27.35
CA ILE A 126 6.59 7.50 26.87
C ILE A 126 5.92 7.41 25.49
N SER A 127 4.94 8.27 25.22
CA SER A 127 4.29 8.34 23.91
C SER A 127 4.05 9.79 23.53
N PHE A 128 4.37 10.18 22.31
CA PHE A 128 4.22 11.54 21.80
C PHE A 128 4.16 11.53 20.27
N TYR A 129 3.79 12.66 19.68
CA TYR A 129 3.85 12.86 18.23
C TYR A 129 5.04 13.75 17.88
N SER A 130 5.64 13.45 16.74
CA SER A 130 6.78 14.20 16.22
C SER A 130 6.70 14.36 14.71
N GLU A 131 7.39 15.38 14.21
CA GLU A 131 7.50 15.74 12.80
C GLU A 131 8.97 15.87 12.40
N GLY A 132 9.26 15.78 11.10
CA GLY A 132 10.61 15.99 10.55
C GLY A 132 11.48 14.73 10.42
N MET A 133 11.00 13.58 10.91
CA MET A 133 11.62 12.26 10.66
C MET A 133 11.40 11.78 9.23
N LEU A 134 10.31 12.21 8.60
CA LEU A 134 10.00 11.93 7.21
C LEU A 134 10.38 13.14 6.35
N GLN A 135 11.24 12.91 5.35
CA GLN A 135 11.71 13.95 4.44
C GLN A 135 11.59 13.48 2.99
N GLU A 136 11.31 14.40 2.09
CA GLU A 136 11.33 14.12 0.66
C GLU A 136 12.75 14.27 0.10
N VAL A 137 13.30 13.19 -0.45
CA VAL A 137 14.63 13.13 -1.07
C VAL A 137 14.49 12.60 -2.49
N ASN A 138 14.67 13.47 -3.48
CA ASN A 138 14.54 13.15 -4.91
C ASN A 138 13.17 12.55 -5.30
N GLY A 139 12.06 13.12 -4.81
CA GLY A 139 10.71 12.65 -5.11
C GLY A 139 10.34 11.34 -4.42
N ARG A 140 11.01 11.01 -3.30
CA ARG A 140 10.78 9.81 -2.49
C ARG A 140 10.76 10.21 -1.03
N GLU A 141 9.86 9.62 -0.27
CA GLU A 141 9.84 9.83 1.17
C GLU A 141 10.94 8.99 1.83
N GLN A 142 11.60 9.54 2.83
CA GLN A 142 12.65 8.88 3.59
C GLN A 142 12.42 9.12 5.07
N PHE A 143 12.25 8.03 5.83
CA PHE A 143 12.34 8.06 7.29
C PHE A 143 13.80 8.03 7.71
N SER A 144 14.16 8.93 8.62
CA SER A 144 15.49 9.02 9.22
C SER A 144 15.37 9.22 10.72
N TYR A 145 16.01 8.36 11.51
CA TYR A 145 16.06 8.48 12.98
C TYR A 145 17.43 8.06 13.51
N TYR A 146 17.92 8.79 14.51
CA TYR A 146 19.21 8.56 15.15
C TYR A 146 19.04 8.36 16.65
N VAL A 147 19.71 7.35 17.21
CA VAL A 147 19.79 7.13 18.66
C VAL A 147 21.20 6.72 19.05
N LYS A 148 21.65 7.25 20.17
CA LYS A 148 22.93 6.94 20.81
C LYS A 148 22.73 6.60 22.27
N PHE A 149 23.39 5.55 22.73
CA PHE A 149 23.34 5.15 24.14
C PHE A 149 24.62 5.57 24.87
N ASN A 150 24.48 6.34 25.95
CA ASN A 150 25.60 6.77 26.80
C ASN A 150 25.95 5.75 27.91
N GLN A 151 25.20 4.65 28.00
CA GLN A 151 25.38 3.57 28.96
C GLN A 151 25.01 2.23 28.31
N PRO A 152 25.41 1.08 28.91
CA PRO A 152 25.06 -0.22 28.37
C PRO A 152 23.55 -0.45 28.39
N VAL A 153 23.03 -1.13 27.36
CA VAL A 153 21.63 -1.56 27.31
C VAL A 153 21.60 -3.07 27.13
N GLY A 154 20.90 -3.77 28.03
CA GLY A 154 20.80 -5.23 27.98
C GLY A 154 20.13 -5.70 26.68
N TYR A 155 19.04 -5.05 26.29
CA TYR A 155 18.33 -5.35 25.05
C TYR A 155 17.74 -4.11 24.39
N PHE A 156 18.11 -3.87 23.15
CA PHE A 156 17.56 -2.82 22.30
C PHE A 156 16.63 -3.40 21.24
N TYR A 157 15.46 -2.77 21.08
CA TYR A 157 14.50 -3.08 20.04
C TYR A 157 14.04 -1.80 19.36
N ALA A 158 13.90 -1.84 18.04
CA ALA A 158 13.25 -0.78 17.28
C ALA A 158 12.24 -1.39 16.31
N ARG A 159 11.09 -0.74 16.16
CA ARG A 159 10.05 -1.10 15.19
C ARG A 159 9.64 0.12 14.38
N LEU A 160 9.59 -0.02 13.07
CA LEU A 160 8.96 0.94 12.17
C LEU A 160 7.72 0.31 11.54
N TYR A 161 6.57 0.93 11.78
CA TYR A 161 5.31 0.62 11.13
C TYR A 161 5.05 1.63 10.01
N ALA A 162 5.05 1.14 8.77
CA ALA A 162 4.72 1.92 7.58
C ALA A 162 3.30 1.55 7.09
N PRO A 163 2.39 2.53 6.96
CA PRO A 163 1.01 2.29 6.57
C PRO A 163 0.86 1.83 5.11
N LYS A 164 -0.38 1.54 4.72
CA LYS A 164 -0.71 1.00 3.39
C LYS A 164 -0.37 1.97 2.25
N GLY A 165 0.10 1.40 1.14
CA GLY A 165 0.33 2.13 -0.12
C GLY A 165 1.77 2.56 -0.33
N TYR A 166 2.60 2.46 0.72
CA TYR A 166 4.03 2.68 0.68
C TYR A 166 4.78 1.38 0.31
N ALA A 167 5.64 1.44 -0.69
CA ALA A 167 6.62 0.39 -0.95
C ALA A 167 7.96 0.78 -0.33
N ILE A 168 8.59 -0.12 0.42
CA ILE A 168 9.93 0.14 0.95
C ILE A 168 10.94 0.15 -0.21
N LEU A 169 11.72 1.22 -0.29
CA LEU A 169 12.79 1.40 -1.26
C LEU A 169 14.13 1.08 -0.60
N SER A 170 14.98 0.36 -1.31
CA SER A 170 16.35 0.08 -0.87
C SER A 170 17.26 1.32 -1.08
N PRO A 171 18.27 1.52 -0.22
CA PRO A 171 18.68 0.67 0.90
C PRO A 171 17.92 0.94 2.20
N ILE A 172 17.77 -0.10 3.03
CA ILE A 172 17.32 0.00 4.43
C ILE A 172 18.57 -0.09 5.29
N VAL A 173 18.81 0.90 6.15
CA VAL A 173 19.99 0.97 7.02
C VAL A 173 19.55 1.11 8.48
N PRO A 174 20.09 0.29 9.41
CA PRO A 174 20.74 -0.98 9.15
C PRO A 174 19.75 -1.99 8.55
N SER A 175 20.25 -3.14 8.08
CA SER A 175 19.34 -4.21 7.64
C SER A 175 18.47 -4.69 8.81
N PRO A 176 17.14 -4.80 8.63
CA PRO A 176 16.24 -5.25 9.67
C PRO A 176 16.41 -6.75 9.95
N ASP A 177 16.23 -7.13 11.20
CA ASP A 177 16.22 -8.54 11.63
C ASP A 177 14.94 -9.26 11.17
N LYS A 178 13.85 -8.49 11.02
CA LYS A 178 12.58 -9.00 10.53
C LYS A 178 11.87 -7.96 9.68
N VAL A 179 11.31 -8.42 8.57
CA VAL A 179 10.37 -7.66 7.74
C VAL A 179 9.10 -8.49 7.61
N GLU A 180 7.97 -7.92 8.00
CA GLU A 180 6.66 -8.58 7.93
C GLU A 180 5.64 -7.69 7.21
N SER A 181 4.84 -8.30 6.36
CA SER A 181 3.68 -7.65 5.75
C SER A 181 2.43 -8.07 6.51
N MET A 182 1.93 -7.21 7.40
CA MET A 182 0.70 -7.47 8.15
C MET A 182 -0.48 -6.77 7.47
N GLY A 183 -1.30 -7.55 6.77
CA GLY A 183 -2.40 -7.03 5.97
C GLY A 183 -1.87 -6.19 4.81
N ASN A 184 -2.00 -4.86 4.91
CA ASN A 184 -1.48 -3.92 3.92
C ASN A 184 -0.37 -3.01 4.46
N ALA A 185 0.10 -3.23 5.70
CA ALA A 185 1.17 -2.44 6.30
C ALA A 185 2.48 -3.23 6.30
N LEU A 186 3.59 -2.51 6.28
CA LEU A 186 4.92 -3.08 6.37
C LEU A 186 5.51 -2.79 7.76
N ILE A 187 6.05 -3.82 8.38
CA ILE A 187 6.66 -3.74 9.70
C ILE A 187 8.12 -4.16 9.58
N LEU A 188 9.02 -3.26 9.98
CA LEU A 188 10.45 -3.51 10.08
C LEU A 188 10.83 -3.58 11.56
N GLU A 189 11.63 -4.57 11.94
CA GLU A 189 12.14 -4.73 13.29
C GLU A 189 13.66 -4.84 13.32
N TRP A 190 14.27 -4.22 14.32
CA TRP A 190 15.68 -4.34 14.66
C TRP A 190 15.84 -4.72 16.13
N LYS A 191 16.80 -5.59 16.42
CA LYS A 191 17.04 -6.20 17.72
C LYS A 191 18.53 -6.28 17.97
N LYS A 192 18.96 -5.90 19.18
CA LYS A 192 20.34 -6.09 19.60
C LYS A 192 20.43 -6.34 21.09
N ALA A 193 21.12 -7.40 21.47
CA ALA A 193 21.52 -7.64 22.85
C ALA A 193 22.86 -6.97 23.15
N ASP A 194 23.08 -6.62 24.42
CA ASP A 194 24.36 -6.13 24.95
C ASP A 194 24.91 -4.92 24.18
N VAL A 195 24.07 -3.88 24.03
CA VAL A 195 24.47 -2.60 23.42
C VAL A 195 25.50 -1.92 24.31
N ARG A 196 26.60 -1.47 23.70
CA ARG A 196 27.70 -0.84 24.42
C ARG A 196 27.47 0.65 24.62
N PRO A 197 28.11 1.27 25.63
CA PRO A 197 28.18 2.73 25.70
C PRO A 197 28.78 3.30 24.42
N GLU A 198 28.30 4.48 24.04
CA GLU A 198 28.65 5.21 22.83
C GLU A 198 28.25 4.53 21.51
N GLU A 199 27.48 3.44 21.58
CA GLU A 199 26.97 2.79 20.39
C GLU A 199 25.80 3.56 19.78
N GLU A 200 25.83 3.69 18.45
CA GLU A 200 24.97 4.57 17.67
C GLU A 200 24.18 3.75 16.63
N PHE A 201 22.90 4.10 16.44
CA PHE A 201 22.02 3.49 15.46
C PHE A 201 21.40 4.57 14.59
N TYR A 202 21.56 4.40 13.27
CA TYR A 202 20.99 5.26 12.25
C TYR A 202 19.98 4.47 11.44
N PHE A 203 18.70 4.76 11.62
CA PHE A 203 17.61 4.16 10.88
C PHE A 203 17.31 5.02 9.67
N ILE A 204 17.54 4.49 8.46
CA ILE A 204 17.21 5.15 7.20
C ILE A 204 16.38 4.18 6.38
N VAL A 205 15.14 4.57 6.08
CA VAL A 205 14.18 3.75 5.32
C VAL A 205 13.53 4.62 4.25
N GLY A 206 13.76 4.28 2.99
CA GLY A 206 13.07 4.93 1.88
C GLY A 206 11.70 4.32 1.64
N PHE A 207 10.74 5.15 1.25
CA PHE A 207 9.40 4.75 0.84
C PHE A 207 9.04 5.33 -0.52
N SER A 208 8.26 4.59 -1.30
CA SER A 208 7.54 5.17 -2.45
C SER A 208 6.37 5.97 -1.93
N GLU A 209 5.99 7.04 -2.63
CA GLU A 209 4.69 7.69 -2.40
C GLU A 209 3.55 6.65 -2.39
N GLU A 210 2.49 6.96 -1.66
CA GLU A 210 1.26 6.18 -1.71
C GLU A 210 0.83 6.05 -3.18
N VAL A 211 0.74 4.81 -3.69
CA VAL A 211 0.18 4.58 -5.02
C VAL A 211 -1.32 4.89 -4.96
N LYS A 212 -1.66 6.18 -5.04
CA LYS A 212 -3.03 6.64 -5.23
C LYS A 212 -3.44 6.11 -6.60
N ASN A 213 -4.30 5.09 -6.60
CA ASN A 213 -4.90 4.58 -7.82
C ASN A 213 -5.74 5.71 -8.45
N GLN A 214 -5.11 6.53 -9.28
CA GLN A 214 -5.76 7.58 -10.05
C GLN A 214 -6.52 7.00 -11.25
N PHE A 215 -7.00 5.75 -11.20
CA PHE A 215 -7.77 5.20 -12.29
C PHE A 215 -9.00 6.08 -12.46
N PRO A 216 -9.11 6.85 -13.55
CA PRO A 216 -10.12 7.89 -13.65
C PRO A 216 -11.40 7.20 -14.09
N LEU A 217 -12.05 6.51 -13.14
CA LEU A 217 -13.22 5.67 -13.37
C LEU A 217 -14.30 6.45 -14.13
N MET A 218 -14.48 7.73 -13.80
CA MET A 218 -15.41 8.61 -14.49
C MET A 218 -15.02 8.85 -15.95
N THR A 219 -13.73 9.04 -16.26
CA THR A 219 -13.25 9.20 -17.63
C THR A 219 -13.41 7.91 -18.42
N PHE A 220 -13.08 6.76 -17.83
CA PHE A 220 -13.29 5.45 -18.43
C PHE A 220 -14.78 5.18 -18.72
N LEU A 221 -15.66 5.42 -17.76
CA LEU A 221 -17.11 5.29 -17.92
C LEU A 221 -17.65 6.26 -18.96
N ALA A 222 -17.16 7.50 -19.00
CA ALA A 222 -17.53 8.48 -20.03
C ALA A 222 -17.10 8.01 -21.43
N THR A 223 -15.91 7.43 -21.58
CA THR A 223 -15.46 6.88 -22.88
C THR A 223 -16.35 5.70 -23.32
N ILE A 224 -16.69 4.78 -22.41
CA ILE A 224 -17.63 3.69 -22.71
C ILE A 224 -19.00 4.26 -23.11
N PHE A 225 -19.49 5.26 -22.40
CA PHE A 225 -20.78 5.87 -22.67
C PHE A 225 -20.80 6.60 -24.02
N ILE A 226 -19.74 7.33 -24.37
CA ILE A 226 -19.58 7.98 -25.68
C ILE A 226 -19.49 6.93 -26.80
N ALA A 227 -18.75 5.84 -26.60
CA ALA A 227 -18.67 4.75 -27.57
C ALA A 227 -20.02 4.05 -27.76
N PHE A 228 -20.78 3.85 -26.66
CA PHE A 228 -22.13 3.30 -26.70
C PHE A 228 -23.11 4.21 -27.44
N LEU A 229 -23.13 5.51 -27.11
CA LEU A 229 -23.96 6.50 -27.82
C LEU A 229 -23.54 6.59 -29.29
N GLY A 230 -22.24 6.67 -29.58
CA GLY A 230 -21.71 6.69 -30.93
C GLY A 230 -22.14 5.47 -31.74
N GLY A 231 -22.03 4.26 -31.16
CA GLY A 231 -22.49 3.01 -31.77
C GLY A 231 -24.01 2.96 -31.95
N PHE A 232 -24.78 3.45 -30.97
CA PHE A 232 -26.24 3.52 -31.02
C PHE A 232 -26.73 4.48 -32.11
N PHE A 233 -26.20 5.70 -32.17
CA PHE A 233 -26.51 6.67 -33.21
C PHE A 233 -26.02 6.22 -34.59
N ALA A 234 -24.81 5.65 -34.68
CA ALA A 234 -24.30 5.07 -35.93
C ALA A 234 -25.19 3.93 -36.41
N GLY A 235 -25.69 3.07 -35.52
CA GLY A 235 -26.64 2.00 -35.84
C GLY A 235 -28.00 2.52 -36.34
N ILE A 236 -28.53 3.58 -35.71
CA ILE A 236 -29.75 4.25 -36.19
C ILE A 236 -29.53 4.89 -37.57
N LEU A 237 -28.39 5.55 -37.79
CA LEU A 237 -28.03 6.17 -39.07
C LEU A 237 -27.77 5.13 -40.17
N TYR A 238 -27.15 3.99 -39.85
CA TYR A 238 -26.91 2.89 -40.78
C TYR A 238 -28.19 2.16 -41.18
N ASN A 239 -29.15 2.00 -40.26
CA ASN A 239 -30.50 1.50 -40.58
C ASN A 239 -31.31 2.43 -41.48
N GLY A 240 -30.82 3.65 -41.76
CA GLY A 240 -31.44 4.59 -42.71
C GLY A 240 -31.07 4.35 -44.18
N ARG A 241 -30.14 3.44 -44.50
CA ARG A 241 -29.60 3.27 -45.87
C ARG A 241 -29.84 1.92 -46.55
N GLU A 242 -30.46 0.96 -45.87
CA GLU A 242 -31.07 -0.20 -46.53
C GLU A 242 -32.55 -0.30 -46.19
N LYS A 243 -33.33 0.67 -46.67
CA LYS A 243 -34.66 0.33 -47.17
C LYS A 243 -34.48 -0.31 -48.54
N SER A 244 -34.03 -1.57 -48.55
CA SER A 244 -34.46 -2.48 -49.60
C SER A 244 -35.98 -2.38 -49.62
N VAL A 245 -36.55 -2.13 -50.79
CA VAL A 245 -37.99 -2.10 -51.04
C VAL A 245 -38.57 -3.49 -50.70
N VAL A 246 -38.82 -3.72 -49.41
CA VAL A 246 -39.71 -4.78 -48.97
C VAL A 246 -41.07 -4.31 -49.41
N ASN A 247 -41.54 -4.87 -50.52
CA ASN A 247 -42.85 -4.61 -51.08
C ASN A 247 -43.90 -5.01 -50.02
N LEU A 248 -44.30 -4.05 -49.19
CA LEU A 248 -45.31 -4.13 -48.13
C LEU A 248 -46.73 -4.35 -48.68
N ARG A 249 -46.88 -4.73 -49.95
CA ARG A 249 -48.18 -5.13 -50.49
C ARG A 249 -48.55 -6.49 -49.92
N SER A 250 -49.73 -6.55 -49.32
CA SER A 250 -50.31 -7.81 -48.87
C SER A 250 -50.43 -8.79 -50.04
N ASP A 251 -50.43 -10.10 -49.75
CA ASP A 251 -50.58 -11.11 -50.80
C ASP A 251 -51.92 -10.95 -51.56
N GLU A 252 -52.96 -10.40 -50.90
CA GLU A 252 -54.24 -10.04 -51.52
C GLU A 252 -54.09 -8.88 -52.52
N GLU A 253 -53.35 -7.82 -52.18
CA GLU A 253 -53.10 -6.70 -53.10
C GLU A 253 -52.36 -7.12 -54.37
N LYS A 254 -51.40 -8.03 -54.25
CA LYS A 254 -50.69 -8.58 -55.42
C LYS A 254 -51.62 -9.35 -56.35
N VAL A 255 -52.58 -10.09 -55.79
CA VAL A 255 -53.60 -10.78 -56.59
C VAL A 255 -54.54 -9.78 -57.25
N LEU A 256 -55.01 -8.77 -56.51
CA LEU A 256 -55.91 -7.74 -57.07
C LEU A 256 -55.25 -6.96 -58.21
N GLU A 257 -53.98 -6.63 -58.11
CA GLU A 257 -53.23 -5.94 -59.16
C GLU A 257 -53.14 -6.78 -60.43
N LEU A 258 -52.83 -8.07 -60.31
CA LEU A 258 -52.80 -8.98 -61.46
C LEU A 258 -54.19 -9.13 -62.11
N LEU A 259 -55.27 -9.11 -61.32
CA LEU A 259 -56.63 -9.24 -61.82
C LEU A 259 -57.22 -7.93 -62.39
N LYS A 260 -56.58 -6.78 -62.15
CA LYS A 260 -56.94 -5.52 -62.84
C LYS A 260 -56.61 -5.57 -64.33
N GLU A 261 -55.60 -6.35 -64.72
CA GLU A 261 -55.24 -6.56 -66.13
C GLU A 261 -56.24 -7.48 -66.86
N GLY A 262 -57.06 -8.24 -66.12
CA GLY A 262 -58.08 -9.13 -66.66
C GLY A 262 -58.23 -10.43 -65.85
N PRO A 263 -59.20 -11.28 -66.23
CA PRO A 263 -59.38 -12.58 -65.61
C PRO A 263 -58.18 -13.50 -65.87
N LEU A 264 -57.71 -14.19 -64.84
CA LEU A 264 -56.55 -15.09 -64.93
C LEU A 264 -56.88 -16.48 -64.40
N HIS A 265 -56.27 -17.52 -64.97
CA HIS A 265 -56.35 -18.85 -64.40
C HIS A 265 -55.54 -18.96 -63.10
N GLN A 266 -56.04 -19.73 -62.14
CA GLN A 266 -55.33 -19.99 -60.88
C GLN A 266 -53.93 -20.56 -61.09
N SER A 267 -53.73 -21.41 -62.11
CA SER A 267 -52.41 -21.94 -62.48
C SER A 267 -51.44 -20.86 -62.95
N GLU A 268 -51.95 -19.77 -63.52
CA GLU A 268 -51.16 -18.62 -63.95
C GLU A 268 -50.83 -17.69 -62.79
N LEU A 269 -51.76 -17.48 -61.86
CA LEU A 269 -51.50 -16.78 -60.60
C LEU A 269 -50.39 -17.46 -59.78
N VAL A 270 -50.36 -18.79 -59.73
CA VAL A 270 -49.27 -19.57 -59.12
C VAL A 270 -47.92 -19.24 -59.76
N LYS A 271 -47.87 -19.17 -61.10
CA LYS A 271 -46.63 -18.85 -61.83
C LYS A 271 -46.19 -17.41 -61.63
N ARG A 272 -47.11 -16.45 -61.73
CA ARG A 272 -46.82 -15.00 -61.65
C ARG A 272 -46.47 -14.55 -60.23
N LEU A 273 -47.06 -15.16 -59.20
CA LEU A 273 -46.79 -14.82 -57.78
C LEU A 273 -45.65 -15.65 -57.17
N GLY A 274 -45.25 -16.76 -57.80
CA GLY A 274 -44.23 -17.67 -57.26
C GLY A 274 -44.67 -18.41 -55.97
N PHE A 275 -45.97 -18.40 -55.67
CA PHE A 275 -46.52 -19.06 -54.49
C PHE A 275 -46.78 -20.54 -54.73
N SER A 276 -46.78 -21.35 -53.67
CA SER A 276 -47.21 -22.74 -53.77
C SER A 276 -48.69 -22.83 -54.17
N LYS A 277 -49.08 -23.89 -54.88
CA LYS A 277 -50.48 -24.11 -55.31
C LYS A 277 -51.45 -24.10 -54.12
N ALA A 278 -51.03 -24.67 -52.98
CA ALA A 278 -51.81 -24.67 -51.75
C ALA A 278 -52.01 -23.24 -51.19
N LYS A 279 -50.94 -22.43 -51.16
CA LYS A 279 -50.99 -21.04 -50.69
C LYS A 279 -51.93 -20.19 -51.55
N VAL A 280 -51.83 -20.29 -52.88
CA VAL A 280 -52.75 -19.58 -53.80
C VAL A 280 -54.18 -20.06 -53.61
N SER A 281 -54.41 -21.37 -53.45
CA SER A 281 -55.76 -21.89 -53.24
C SER A 281 -56.40 -21.39 -51.95
N LEU A 282 -55.61 -21.24 -50.87
CA LEU A 282 -56.08 -20.72 -49.59
C LEU A 282 -56.40 -19.23 -49.71
N LEU A 283 -55.46 -18.46 -50.26
CA LEU A 283 -55.59 -17.01 -50.47
C LEU A 283 -56.83 -16.67 -51.30
N LEU A 284 -57.02 -17.34 -52.44
CA LEU A 284 -58.18 -17.09 -53.31
C LEU A 284 -59.50 -17.49 -52.66
N ARG A 285 -59.53 -18.52 -51.81
CA ARG A 285 -60.73 -18.89 -51.05
C ARG A 285 -61.09 -17.81 -50.04
N ASP A 286 -60.10 -17.25 -49.36
CA ASP A 286 -60.31 -16.20 -48.37
C ASP A 286 -60.73 -14.88 -49.04
N MET A 287 -60.15 -14.54 -50.19
CA MET A 287 -60.55 -13.37 -51.00
C MET A 287 -61.96 -13.52 -51.59
N GLU A 288 -62.37 -14.72 -52.03
CA GLU A 288 -63.73 -15.00 -52.49
C GLU A 288 -64.75 -14.90 -51.34
N LYS A 289 -64.40 -15.42 -50.14
CA LYS A 289 -65.24 -15.28 -48.94
C LYS A 289 -65.44 -13.81 -48.53
N LYS A 290 -64.42 -12.98 -48.73
CA LYS A 290 -64.48 -11.52 -48.54
C LYS A 290 -65.24 -10.78 -49.66
N GLY A 291 -65.64 -11.49 -50.72
CA GLY A 291 -66.36 -10.91 -51.86
C GLY A 291 -65.49 -10.08 -52.81
N LEU A 292 -64.16 -10.18 -52.74
CA LEU A 292 -63.23 -9.39 -53.56
C LEU A 292 -63.07 -9.95 -54.98
N ILE A 293 -63.24 -11.26 -55.13
CA ILE A 293 -63.08 -12.00 -56.38
C ILE A 293 -64.17 -13.06 -56.51
N GLU A 294 -64.32 -13.58 -57.72
CA GLU A 294 -65.13 -14.76 -58.01
C GLU A 294 -64.32 -15.81 -58.76
N ARG A 295 -64.61 -17.10 -58.51
CA ARG A 295 -63.94 -18.22 -59.15
C ARG A 295 -64.92 -19.06 -59.96
N VAL A 296 -64.71 -19.14 -61.27
CA VAL A 296 -65.50 -19.99 -62.17
C VAL A 296 -64.69 -21.22 -62.52
N LYS A 297 -65.26 -22.41 -62.32
CA LYS A 297 -64.56 -23.67 -62.64
C LYS A 297 -64.47 -23.82 -64.16
N GLU A 298 -63.25 -23.93 -64.67
CA GLU A 298 -62.98 -24.08 -66.09
C GLU A 298 -61.98 -25.23 -66.30
N GLY A 299 -62.50 -26.36 -66.79
CA GLY A 299 -61.75 -27.61 -66.93
C GLY A 299 -61.19 -28.12 -65.59
N ARG A 300 -59.86 -28.22 -65.50
CA ARG A 300 -59.11 -28.71 -64.32
C ARG A 300 -58.60 -27.58 -63.41
N THR A 301 -58.96 -26.33 -63.68
CA THR A 301 -58.55 -25.14 -62.90
C THR A 301 -59.75 -24.21 -62.66
N TYR A 302 -59.52 -23.12 -61.94
CA TYR A 302 -60.47 -22.03 -61.81
C TYR A 302 -59.97 -20.83 -62.62
N LEU A 303 -60.89 -20.17 -63.33
CA LEU A 303 -60.74 -18.82 -63.82
C LEU A 303 -61.12 -17.87 -62.68
N VAL A 304 -60.24 -16.92 -62.39
CA VAL A 304 -60.39 -15.96 -61.29
C VAL A 304 -60.56 -14.58 -61.90
N ARG A 305 -61.57 -13.83 -61.43
CA ARG A 305 -61.81 -12.44 -61.85
C ARG A 305 -62.24 -11.58 -60.67
N LEU A 306 -62.05 -10.28 -60.80
CA LEU A 306 -62.57 -9.32 -59.82
C LEU A 306 -64.10 -9.40 -59.82
N LYS A 307 -64.70 -9.38 -58.63
CA LYS A 307 -66.16 -9.34 -58.51
C LYS A 307 -66.63 -7.93 -58.89
N GLU A 308 -67.48 -7.81 -59.89
CA GLU A 308 -68.14 -6.53 -60.20
C GLU A 308 -69.00 -6.12 -58.98
N SER A 309 -68.85 -4.86 -58.56
CA SER A 309 -69.66 -4.27 -57.46
C SER A 309 -71.02 -3.82 -57.96
#